data_AF-A0A7H4PE12-F1
#
_entry.id   AF-A0A7H4PE12-F1
#
_cell.length_a   1.000
_cell.length_b   1.000
_cell.length_c   1.000
_cell.angle_alpha   90.00
_cell.angle_beta   90.00
_cell.angle_gamma   90.00
#
_symmetry.space_group_name_H-M   'P 1'
#
loop_
_entity.id
_entity.type
_entity.pdbx_description
1 polymer ?
#
loop_
_entity_poly.entity_id
_entity_poly.type
_entity_poly.pdbx_seq_one_letter_code
_entity_poly.pdbx_strand_id
1 'polypeptide(L)'
;MAQKKAMRWQSRGVSTLVITSGEMLQQLWTLIPQWYRERWLLSCRIFVVSERLAEQARELGWQDIQVADSADNDALLRALQ
;
A
#
# COMPACT_ATOMS: atom_id res chain seq x y z
N MET A 1 1.95 21.03 -3.00
CA MET A 1 1.80 20.62 -1.58
C MET A 1 1.73 19.10 -1.35
N ALA A 2 1.60 18.23 -2.37
CA ALA A 2 1.61 16.76 -2.18
C ALA A 2 3.00 16.14 -1.89
N GLN A 3 4.08 16.77 -2.35
CA GLN A 3 5.44 16.23 -2.26
C GLN A 3 5.97 16.08 -0.81
N LYS A 4 5.56 16.95 0.12
CA LYS A 4 6.08 16.93 1.51
C LYS A 4 5.65 15.69 2.31
N LYS A 5 4.47 15.11 2.02
CA LYS A 5 3.96 13.96 2.78
C LYS A 5 4.62 12.64 2.37
N ALA A 6 4.78 12.43 1.06
CA ALA A 6 5.46 11.26 0.51
C ALA A 6 6.93 11.17 0.95
N MET A 7 7.64 12.32 0.97
CA MET A 7 9.01 12.41 1.51
C MET A 7 9.08 12.07 3.00
N ARG A 8 8.05 12.46 3.78
CA ARG A 8 8.01 12.17 5.22
C ARG A 8 7.88 10.68 5.50
N TRP A 9 7.12 9.94 4.68
CA TRP A 9 6.96 8.50 4.81
C TRP A 9 8.24 7.74 4.48
N GLN A 10 8.94 8.14 3.42
CA GLN A 10 10.27 7.58 3.13
C GLN A 10 11.28 7.91 4.22
N SER A 11 11.30 9.15 4.74
CA SER A 11 12.21 9.53 5.84
C SER A 11 11.94 8.76 7.14
N ARG A 12 10.75 8.19 7.28
CA ARG A 12 10.33 7.39 8.43
C ARG A 12 10.50 5.89 8.20
N GLY A 13 11.05 5.47 7.06
CA GLY A 13 11.28 4.06 6.76
C GLY A 13 9.99 3.26 6.53
N VAL A 14 8.91 3.89 6.07
CA VAL A 14 7.70 3.16 5.69
C VAL A 14 8.04 2.27 4.49
N SER A 15 8.17 0.98 4.74
CA SER A 15 8.39 -0.07 3.75
C SER A 15 7.12 -0.86 3.43
N THR A 16 6.04 -0.59 4.17
CA THR A 16 4.83 -1.40 4.17
C THR A 16 3.59 -0.51 4.11
N LEU A 17 2.73 -0.75 3.13
CA LEU A 17 1.46 -0.06 2.95
C LEU A 17 0.31 -1.04 3.20
N VAL A 18 -0.66 -0.65 4.01
CA VAL A 18 -1.91 -1.41 4.19
C VAL A 18 -3.02 -0.67 3.46
N ILE A 19 -3.65 -1.33 2.49
CA ILE A 19 -4.70 -0.76 1.65
C ILE A 19 -5.95 -1.63 1.73
N THR A 20 -7.01 -1.05 2.29
CA THR A 20 -8.29 -1.73 2.50
C THR A 20 -9.34 -1.36 1.45
N SER A 21 -9.05 -0.39 0.58
CA SER A 21 -9.97 0.10 -0.46
C SER A 21 -9.25 0.37 -1.79
N GLY A 22 -9.89 -0.04 -2.89
CA GLY A 22 -9.33 0.09 -4.24
C GLY A 22 -9.34 1.52 -4.74
N GLU A 23 -10.32 2.32 -4.29
CA GLU A 23 -10.35 3.75 -4.55
C GLU A 23 -9.17 4.46 -3.88
N MET A 24 -8.85 4.06 -2.64
CA MET A 24 -7.70 4.59 -1.92
C MET A 24 -6.38 4.22 -2.63
N LEU A 25 -6.28 2.99 -3.15
CA LEU A 25 -5.13 2.56 -3.96
C LEU A 25 -4.92 3.48 -5.17
N GLN A 26 -5.98 3.72 -5.95
CA GLN A 26 -5.91 4.55 -7.15
C GLN A 26 -5.65 6.02 -6.83
N GLN A 27 -6.25 6.56 -5.76
CA GLN A 27 -5.98 7.92 -5.31
C GLN A 27 -4.52 8.07 -4.88
N LEU A 28 -3.99 7.14 -4.08
CA LEU A 28 -2.59 7.12 -3.68
C LEU A 28 -1.67 7.09 -4.90
N TRP A 29 -1.96 6.21 -5.85
CA TRP A 29 -1.23 6.08 -7.11
C TRP A 29 -1.20 7.42 -7.86
N THR A 30 -2.36 8.06 -8.01
CA THR A 30 -2.48 9.34 -8.73
C THR A 30 -1.79 10.50 -7.99
N LEU A 31 -1.83 10.50 -6.66
CA LEU A 31 -1.24 11.55 -5.81
C LEU A 31 0.29 11.53 -5.83
N ILE A 32 0.91 10.36 -5.97
CA ILE A 32 2.36 10.21 -5.97
C ILE A 32 2.89 10.42 -7.40
N PRO A 33 3.95 11.22 -7.62
CA PRO A 33 4.56 11.37 -8.95
C PRO A 33 5.19 10.06 -9.43
N GLN A 34 5.12 9.76 -10.73
CA GLN A 34 5.63 8.51 -11.34
C GLN A 34 7.07 8.17 -10.92
N TRP A 35 7.99 9.13 -10.99
CA TRP A 35 9.41 8.93 -10.64
C TRP A 35 9.62 8.45 -9.20
N TYR A 36 8.71 8.78 -8.29
CA TYR A 36 8.76 8.35 -6.90
C TYR A 36 8.05 7.01 -6.69
N ARG A 37 7.06 6.70 -7.54
CA ARG A 37 6.41 5.38 -7.52
C ARG A 37 7.40 4.28 -7.86
N GLU A 38 8.10 4.44 -8.97
CA GLU A 38 9.05 3.44 -9.48
C GLU A 38 10.21 3.20 -8.52
N ARG A 39 10.67 4.24 -7.81
CA ARG A 39 11.84 4.16 -6.92
C ARG A 39 11.54 3.75 -5.48
N TRP A 40 10.34 4.04 -4.97
CA TRP A 40 10.01 3.83 -3.56
C TRP A 40 8.72 3.06 -3.40
N LEU A 41 7.63 3.51 -4.03
CA LEU A 41 6.30 2.92 -3.81
C LEU A 41 6.22 1.47 -4.26
N LEU A 42 6.76 1.15 -5.45
CA LEU A 42 6.78 -0.21 -6.00
C LEU A 42 7.78 -1.13 -5.28
N SER A 43 8.75 -0.55 -4.58
CA SER A 43 9.69 -1.29 -3.72
C SER A 43 9.11 -1.56 -2.33
N CYS A 44 7.99 -0.93 -1.96
CA CYS A 44 7.31 -1.20 -0.70
C CYS A 44 6.41 -2.43 -0.83
N ARG A 45 6.29 -3.18 0.27
CA ARG A 45 5.29 -4.24 0.41
C ARG A 45 3.90 -3.62 0.56
N ILE A 46 2.92 -4.15 -0.16
CA ILE A 46 1.52 -3.76 0.00
C ILE A 46 0.70 -4.91 0.57
N PHE A 47 -0.03 -4.64 1.66
CA PHE A 47 -0.99 -5.52 2.28
C PHE A 47 -2.39 -5.10 1.87
N VAL A 48 -3.16 -6.04 1.32
CA VAL A 48 -4.53 -5.78 0.84
C VAL A 48 -5.51 -6.76 1.47
N VAL A 49 -6.77 -6.36 1.63
CA VAL A 49 -7.79 -7.18 2.31
C VAL A 49 -8.55 -8.15 1.40
N SER A 50 -8.21 -8.19 0.11
CA SER A 50 -8.86 -9.10 -0.85
C SER A 50 -7.98 -9.34 -2.07
N GLU A 51 -8.17 -10.47 -2.74
CA GLU A 51 -7.45 -10.79 -3.98
C GLU A 51 -7.74 -9.77 -5.08
N ARG A 52 -8.97 -9.24 -5.15
CA ARG A 52 -9.34 -8.18 -6.11
C ARG A 52 -8.44 -6.95 -5.98
N LEU A 53 -8.11 -6.55 -4.75
CA LEU A 53 -7.17 -5.44 -4.52
C LEU A 53 -5.74 -5.82 -4.88
N ALA A 54 -5.37 -7.09 -4.70
CA ALA A 54 -4.07 -7.61 -5.06
C ALA A 54 -3.86 -7.55 -6.58
N GLU A 55 -4.86 -7.97 -7.35
CA GLU A 55 -4.87 -7.82 -8.81
C GLU A 55 -4.74 -6.37 -9.23
N GLN A 56 -5.52 -5.45 -8.64
CA GLN A 56 -5.39 -4.02 -8.92
C GLN A 56 -3.98 -3.48 -8.61
N ALA A 57 -3.35 -3.93 -7.52
CA ALA A 57 -1.97 -3.55 -7.20
C ALA A 57 -0.95 -4.12 -8.20
N ARG A 58 -1.14 -5.38 -8.65
CA ARG A 58 -0.32 -6.00 -9.71
C ARG A 58 -0.41 -5.23 -11.02
N GLU A 59 -1.62 -4.84 -11.43
CA GLU A 59 -1.84 -4.04 -12.64
C GLU A 59 -1.13 -2.69 -12.59
N LEU A 60 -1.04 -2.09 -11.40
CA LEU A 60 -0.30 -0.84 -11.19
C LEU A 60 1.22 -1.05 -11.14
N GLY A 61 1.70 -2.30 -11.06
CA GLY A 61 3.11 -2.65 -11.11
C GLY A 61 3.75 -3.01 -9.76
N TRP A 62 2.97 -3.20 -8.70
CA TRP A 62 3.51 -3.70 -7.43
C TRP A 62 4.01 -5.14 -7.58
N GLN A 63 5.15 -5.41 -6.94
CA GLN A 63 5.79 -6.73 -6.98
C GLN A 63 5.58 -7.51 -5.67
N ASP A 64 5.66 -6.84 -4.52
CA ASP A 64 5.50 -7.47 -3.20
C ASP A 64 4.09 -7.18 -2.65
N ILE A 65 3.16 -8.09 -2.93
CA ILE A 65 1.74 -7.97 -2.59
C ILE A 65 1.35 -9.12 -1.69
N GLN A 66 0.83 -8.79 -0.51
CA GLN A 66 0.33 -9.74 0.46
C GLN A 66 -1.17 -9.52 0.67
N VAL A 67 -1.96 -10.56 0.44
CA VAL A 67 -3.39 -10.52 0.76
C VAL A 67 -3.53 -10.94 2.22
N ALA A 68 -4.05 -10.05 3.05
CA ALA A 68 -4.44 -10.37 4.40
C ALA A 68 -5.55 -11.42 4.32
N ASP A 69 -5.24 -12.62 4.81
CA ASP A 69 -6.23 -13.67 4.88
C ASP A 69 -7.32 -13.24 5.87
N SER A 70 -8.53 -13.79 5.76
CA SER A 70 -9.64 -13.39 6.65
C SER A 70 -9.28 -13.59 8.15
N ALA A 71 -8.34 -14.50 8.42
CA ALA A 71 -7.76 -14.77 9.74
C ALA A 71 -6.81 -13.67 10.26
N ASP A 72 -6.23 -12.83 9.39
CA ASP A 72 -5.41 -11.68 9.76
C ASP A 72 -6.27 -10.50 10.22
N ASN A 73 -7.54 -10.41 9.80
CA ASN A 73 -8.45 -9.41 10.34
C ASN A 73 -8.73 -9.69 11.83
N ASP A 74 -8.82 -10.97 12.21
CA ASP A 74 -8.86 -11.39 13.62
C ASP A 74 -7.53 -11.16 14.34
N ALA A 75 -6.39 -11.20 13.65
CA ALA A 75 -5.09 -10.85 14.23
C ALA A 75 -4.96 -9.34 14.46
N LEU A 76 -5.46 -8.53 13.52
CA LEU A 76 -5.49 -7.07 13.58
C LEU A 76 -6.50 -6.56 14.62
N LEU A 77 -7.66 -7.23 14.76
CA LEU A 77 -8.62 -7.02 15.84
C LEU A 77 -8.06 -7.45 17.20
N ARG A 78 -7.31 -8.56 17.27
CA ARG A 78 -6.66 -9.02 18.50
C ARG A 78 -5.55 -8.09 18.99
N ALA A 79 -4.85 -7.40 18.09
CA ALA A 79 -3.85 -6.41 18.47
C ALA A 79 -4.45 -5.11 19.06
N LEU A 80 -5.77 -4.95 18.99
CA LEU A 80 -6.51 -3.79 19.52
C LEU A 80 -7.31 -4.10 20.81
N GLN A 81 -7.18 -5.30 21.37
CA GLN A 81 -7.62 -5.66 22.73
C GLN A 81 -6.44 -5.60 23.71
#